data_AF-A0A6G1RMZ8-F1
#
_entry.id   AF-A0A6G1RMZ8-F1
#
_cell.length_a   1.000
_cell.length_b   1.000
_cell.length_c   1.000
_cell.angle_alpha   90.00
_cell.angle_beta   90.00
_cell.angle_gamma   90.00
#
_symmetry.space_group_name_H-M   'P 1'
#
loop_
_entity.id
_entity.type
_entity.pdbx_description
1 polymer ?
#
loop_
_entity_poly.entity_id
_entity_poly.type
_entity_poly.pdbx_seq_one_letter_code
_entity_poly.pdbx_strand_id
1 'polypeptide(L)'
;PELGMVVCKEDACQAGEECVTVKGVRRCMAKSHRVCVATGDPHYTTFDGRRYDFMGTCVYQLAALCTQDHPPNPNLIPFQVTVENNHRGNRAVSYTKEVTLKVYNLTLSLSQ
;
A
#
# COMPACT_ATOMS: atom_id res chain seq x y z
N PRO A 1 -10.66 21.44 43.67
CA PRO A 1 -10.77 21.01 42.25
C PRO A 1 -9.64 21.64 41.44
N GLU A 2 -8.59 20.87 41.13
CA GLU A 2 -7.50 21.34 40.28
C GLU A 2 -8.05 21.52 38.85
N LEU A 3 -8.09 22.78 38.40
CA LEU A 3 -8.40 23.13 37.02
C LEU A 3 -7.31 22.55 36.13
N GLY A 4 -7.64 21.50 35.37
CA GLY A 4 -6.70 20.86 34.44
C GLY A 4 -6.20 21.85 33.40
N MET A 5 -4.91 22.21 33.48
CA MET A 5 -4.27 23.14 32.56
C MET A 5 -3.82 22.39 31.30
N VAL A 6 -4.35 22.78 30.15
CA VAL A 6 -3.91 22.23 28.86
C VAL A 6 -2.71 23.03 28.38
N VAL A 7 -1.58 22.37 28.17
CA VAL A 7 -0.35 22.97 27.65
C VAL A 7 -0.12 22.48 26.22
N CYS A 8 -0.18 23.40 25.26
CA CYS A 8 0.17 23.10 23.88
C CYS A 8 1.69 23.01 23.71
N LYS A 9 2.16 22.06 22.89
CA LYS A 9 3.54 21.99 22.42
C LYS A 9 3.55 22.10 20.90
N GLU A 10 4.65 22.63 20.37
CA GLU A 10 4.89 22.60 18.93
C GLU A 10 5.03 21.15 18.46
N ASP A 11 4.45 20.85 17.31
CA ASP A 11 4.47 19.53 16.68
C ASP A 11 4.53 19.69 15.16
N ALA A 12 5.07 18.68 14.47
CA ALA A 12 5.29 18.70 13.04
C ALA A 12 4.91 17.37 12.40
N CYS A 13 4.33 17.44 11.20
CA CYS A 13 4.01 16.25 10.41
C CYS A 13 5.28 15.59 9.86
N GLN A 14 5.16 14.29 9.54
CA GLN A 14 6.27 13.53 8.99
C GLN A 14 6.62 14.01 7.57
N ALA A 15 7.80 13.61 7.09
CA ALA A 15 8.17 13.84 5.70
C ALA A 15 7.12 13.21 4.76
N GLY A 16 6.65 13.99 3.78
CA GLY A 16 5.59 13.56 2.86
C GLY A 16 4.17 13.88 3.33
N GLU A 17 4.00 14.47 4.52
CA GLU A 17 2.70 14.92 5.03
C GLU A 17 2.63 16.45 5.13
N GLU A 18 1.40 16.96 5.19
CA GLU A 18 1.05 18.36 5.41
C GLU A 18 0.02 18.47 6.54
N CYS A 19 0.17 19.50 7.38
CA CYS A 19 -0.76 19.78 8.46
C CYS A 19 -1.98 20.52 7.89
N VAL A 20 -3.13 19.84 7.86
CA VAL A 20 -4.38 20.38 7.33
C VAL A 20 -5.49 20.36 8.39
N THR A 21 -6.41 21.32 8.31
CA THR A 21 -7.57 21.39 9.23
C THR A 21 -8.74 20.59 8.65
N VAL A 22 -9.04 19.43 9.26
CA VAL A 22 -10.18 18.58 8.87
C VAL A 22 -11.24 18.67 9.95
N LYS A 23 -12.43 19.23 9.62
CA LYS A 23 -13.54 19.42 10.56
C LYS A 23 -13.13 20.17 11.85
N GLY A 24 -12.31 21.21 11.71
CA GLY A 24 -11.84 22.05 12.83
C GLY A 24 -10.67 21.48 13.63
N VAL A 25 -10.17 20.29 13.29
CA VAL A 25 -9.03 19.65 13.97
C VAL A 25 -7.83 19.54 13.03
N ARG A 26 -6.64 19.94 13.50
CA ARG A 26 -5.39 19.78 12.75
C ARG A 26 -5.01 18.30 12.65
N ARG A 27 -4.71 17.83 11.43
CA ARG A 27 -4.26 16.46 11.14
C ARG A 27 -3.13 16.49 10.11
N CYS A 28 -2.20 15.56 10.25
CA CYS A 28 -1.23 15.29 9.21
C CYS A 28 -1.87 14.42 8.13
N MET A 29 -1.82 14.89 6.88
CA MET A 29 -2.34 14.19 5.71
C MET A 29 -1.24 14.06 4.67
N ALA A 30 -1.22 12.94 3.94
CA ALA A 30 -0.26 12.74 2.86
C ALA A 30 -0.38 13.85 1.80
N LYS A 31 0.74 14.46 1.41
CA LYS A 31 0.80 15.51 0.37
C LYS A 31 0.36 15.02 -0.99
N SER A 32 0.54 13.73 -1.27
CA SER A 32 0.10 13.11 -2.53
C SER A 32 -0.08 11.61 -2.37
N HIS A 33 -0.83 11.00 -3.28
CA HIS A 33 -0.93 9.55 -3.42
C HIS A 33 -0.30 9.11 -4.74
N ARG A 34 0.05 7.82 -4.82
CA ARG A 34 0.50 7.15 -6.05
C ARG A 34 -0.30 5.85 -6.20
N VAL A 35 -0.48 5.42 -7.45
CA VAL A 35 -1.28 4.24 -7.77
C VAL A 35 -0.39 3.24 -8.52
N CYS A 36 -0.40 2.00 -8.05
CA CYS A 36 0.11 0.84 -8.77
C CYS A 36 -1.07 0.12 -9.41
N VAL A 37 -0.91 -0.34 -10.64
CA VAL A 37 -2.00 -0.94 -11.43
C VAL A 37 -1.54 -2.28 -12.00
N ALA A 38 -2.37 -3.30 -11.84
CA ALA A 38 -2.26 -4.58 -12.56
C ALA A 38 -3.56 -4.75 -13.37
N THR A 39 -3.47 -4.64 -14.70
CA THR A 39 -4.64 -4.61 -15.60
C THR A 39 -4.58 -5.73 -16.61
N GLY A 40 -5.13 -6.88 -16.24
CA GLY A 40 -4.97 -8.10 -17.03
C GLY A 40 -3.50 -8.51 -17.07
N ASP A 41 -3.17 -9.69 -16.55
CA ASP A 41 -1.82 -10.18 -16.75
C ASP A 41 -1.54 -10.23 -18.27
N PRO A 42 -0.44 -9.56 -18.69
CA PRO A 42 0.79 -9.36 -17.94
C PRO A 42 1.10 -7.90 -17.60
N HIS A 43 0.14 -6.97 -17.68
CA HIS A 43 0.43 -5.54 -17.72
C HIS A 43 0.46 -4.89 -16.33
N TYR A 44 1.65 -4.47 -15.92
CA TYR A 44 1.89 -3.77 -14.65
C TYR A 44 2.27 -2.31 -14.88
N THR A 45 1.80 -1.43 -13.99
CA THR A 45 2.27 -0.04 -13.87
C THR A 45 2.65 0.22 -12.42
N THR A 46 3.91 0.54 -12.16
CA THR A 46 4.45 0.82 -10.82
C THR A 46 3.97 2.16 -10.26
N PHE A 47 4.20 2.40 -8.96
CA PHE A 47 3.88 3.68 -8.31
C PHE A 47 4.61 4.90 -8.91
N ASP A 48 5.79 4.71 -9.52
CA ASP A 48 6.54 5.74 -10.24
C ASP A 48 6.19 5.79 -11.75
N GLY A 49 5.18 5.02 -12.19
CA GLY A 49 4.61 5.09 -13.54
C GLY A 49 5.31 4.22 -14.59
N ARG A 50 6.23 3.34 -14.20
CA ARG A 50 6.90 2.43 -15.15
C ARG A 50 5.95 1.32 -15.57
N ARG A 51 5.83 1.11 -16.87
CA ARG A 51 5.03 0.05 -17.47
C ARG A 51 5.91 -1.12 -17.88
N TYR A 52 5.49 -2.33 -17.56
CA TYR A 52 6.18 -3.54 -17.98
C TYR A 52 5.23 -4.74 -18.03
N ASP A 53 5.66 -5.76 -18.76
CA ASP A 53 4.96 -7.03 -18.90
C ASP A 53 5.69 -8.13 -18.14
N PHE A 54 4.95 -8.95 -17.39
CA PHE A 54 5.52 -10.07 -16.65
C PHE A 54 4.64 -11.33 -16.73
N MET A 55 5.21 -12.40 -17.29
CA MET A 55 4.52 -13.67 -17.61
C MET A 55 4.80 -14.79 -16.59
N GLY A 56 4.81 -14.45 -15.30
CA GLY A 56 5.07 -15.42 -14.22
C GLY A 56 3.83 -16.21 -13.80
N THR A 57 4.01 -17.44 -13.30
CA THR A 57 2.92 -18.32 -12.84
C THR A 57 3.01 -18.75 -11.37
N CYS A 58 3.63 -17.91 -10.55
CA CYS A 58 3.74 -18.12 -9.12
C CYS A 58 2.86 -17.13 -8.35
N VAL A 59 3.00 -17.15 -7.03
CA VAL A 59 2.55 -16.07 -6.15
C VAL A 59 3.66 -15.03 -6.08
N TYR A 60 3.32 -13.78 -6.41
CA TYR A 60 4.24 -12.66 -6.39
C TYR A 60 3.77 -11.59 -5.41
N GLN A 61 4.73 -10.90 -4.80
CA GLN A 61 4.44 -9.72 -4.00
C GLN A 61 4.16 -8.53 -4.93
N LEU A 62 2.93 -8.04 -4.92
CA LEU A 62 2.52 -6.88 -5.73
C LEU A 62 2.87 -5.56 -5.04
N ALA A 63 2.60 -5.47 -3.73
CA ALA A 63 2.94 -4.31 -2.92
C ALA A 63 3.08 -4.71 -1.44
N ALA A 64 4.05 -4.13 -0.75
CA ALA A 64 4.21 -4.28 0.69
C ALA A 64 4.97 -3.08 1.26
N LEU A 65 4.97 -2.94 2.59
CA LEU A 65 5.82 -1.96 3.26
C LEU A 65 7.31 -2.30 3.05
N CYS A 66 8.11 -1.33 2.62
CA CYS A 66 9.56 -1.49 2.50
C CYS A 66 10.19 -1.50 3.91
N THR A 67 10.75 -2.64 4.33
CA THR A 67 11.37 -2.82 5.65
C THR A 67 12.89 -2.91 5.62
N GLN A 68 13.51 -2.94 4.44
CA GLN A 68 14.95 -3.18 4.29
C GLN A 68 15.80 -1.90 4.36
N ASP A 69 15.31 -0.77 3.84
CA ASP A 69 16.14 0.43 3.63
C ASP A 69 15.85 1.58 4.60
N HIS A 70 14.88 1.42 5.50
CA HIS A 70 14.55 2.42 6.52
C HIS A 70 14.29 1.77 7.88
N PRO A 71 14.66 2.43 9.00
CA PRO A 71 14.25 1.98 10.31
C PRO A 71 12.72 1.86 10.35
N PRO A 72 12.18 0.79 10.95
CA PRO A 72 10.73 0.57 10.99
C PRO A 72 10.06 1.80 11.61
N ASN A 73 9.24 2.50 10.83
CA ASN A 73 8.43 3.59 11.35
C ASN A 73 7.28 2.96 12.14
N PRO A 74 7.23 3.10 13.48
CA PRO A 74 6.20 2.46 14.30
C PRO A 74 4.78 2.97 13.99
N ASN A 75 4.67 4.08 13.26
CA ASN A 75 3.39 4.67 12.87
C ASN A 75 2.86 4.11 11.54
N LEU A 76 3.64 3.33 10.79
CA LEU A 76 3.18 2.71 9.54
C LEU A 76 2.57 1.34 9.83
N ILE A 77 1.35 1.13 9.36
CA ILE A 77 0.66 -0.14 9.47
C ILE A 77 1.23 -1.09 8.41
N PRO A 78 1.78 -2.26 8.79
CA PRO A 78 2.23 -3.26 7.84
C PRO A 78 1.07 -3.82 7.03
N PHE A 79 1.29 -3.98 5.73
CA PHE A 79 0.38 -4.66 4.82
C PHE A 79 1.17 -5.42 3.75
N GLN A 80 0.52 -6.42 3.16
CA GLN A 80 1.06 -7.18 2.04
C GLN A 80 -0.06 -7.49 1.04
N VAL A 81 0.21 -7.21 -0.23
CA VAL A 81 -0.64 -7.58 -1.36
C VAL A 81 0.12 -8.60 -2.19
N THR A 82 -0.46 -9.78 -2.39
CA THR A 82 0.08 -10.83 -3.25
C THR A 82 -0.86 -11.12 -4.40
N VAL A 83 -0.28 -11.46 -5.55
CA VAL A 83 -1.01 -11.89 -6.74
C VAL A 83 -0.57 -13.30 -7.12
N GLU A 84 -1.53 -14.21 -7.27
CA GLU A 84 -1.29 -15.55 -7.83
C GLU A 84 -1.66 -15.55 -9.30
N ASN A 85 -0.71 -15.96 -10.14
CA ASN A 85 -0.90 -16.05 -11.58
C ASN A 85 -0.83 -17.50 -12.06
N ASN A 86 -1.64 -17.86 -13.05
CA ASN A 86 -1.62 -19.19 -13.65
C ASN A 86 -1.77 -19.15 -15.18
N HIS A 87 -1.52 -20.29 -15.82
CA HIS A 87 -1.90 -20.49 -17.21
C HIS A 87 -3.34 -21.00 -17.30
N ARG A 88 -4.09 -20.53 -18.30
CA ARG A 88 -5.44 -20.98 -18.62
C ARG A 88 -5.45 -21.68 -19.99
N GLY A 89 -4.72 -22.79 -20.10
CA GLY A 89 -4.55 -23.58 -21.33
C GLY A 89 -3.45 -23.07 -22.27
N ASN A 90 -3.28 -21.75 -22.41
CA ASN A 90 -2.14 -21.16 -23.13
C ASN A 90 -0.95 -20.92 -22.18
N ARG A 91 0.23 -21.45 -22.53
CA ARG A 91 1.49 -21.30 -21.76
C ARG A 91 2.31 -20.06 -22.14
N ALA A 92 1.94 -19.35 -23.20
CA ALA A 92 2.64 -18.13 -23.62
C ALA A 92 2.32 -16.92 -22.73
N VAL A 93 1.20 -16.96 -21.99
CA VAL A 93 0.72 -15.86 -21.14
C VAL A 93 0.20 -16.37 -19.81
N SER A 94 0.33 -15.56 -18.77
CA SER A 94 -0.25 -15.80 -17.44
C SER A 94 -1.52 -14.97 -17.23
N TYR A 95 -2.36 -15.39 -16.28
CA TYR A 95 -3.59 -14.71 -15.87
C TYR A 95 -3.65 -14.62 -14.37
N THR A 96 -4.18 -13.50 -13.86
CA THR A 96 -4.44 -13.36 -12.43
C THR A 96 -5.52 -14.35 -12.04
N LYS A 97 -5.20 -15.19 -11.06
CA LYS A 97 -6.12 -16.15 -10.46
C LYS A 97 -6.69 -15.60 -9.16
N GLU A 98 -5.83 -15.05 -8.31
CA GLU A 98 -6.21 -14.55 -7.00
C GLU A 98 -5.37 -13.34 -6.59
N VAL A 99 -6.03 -12.35 -5.99
CA VAL A 99 -5.37 -11.23 -5.30
C VAL A 99 -5.69 -11.36 -3.81
N THR A 100 -4.65 -11.38 -2.98
CA THR A 100 -4.80 -11.48 -1.52
C THR A 100 -4.18 -10.26 -0.84
N LEU A 101 -4.97 -9.59 0.00
CA LEU A 101 -4.56 -8.51 0.90
C LEU A 101 -4.49 -9.02 2.33
N LYS A 102 -3.31 -8.89 2.95
CA LYS A 102 -3.09 -9.09 4.37
C LYS A 102 -2.81 -7.74 5.02
N VAL A 103 -3.65 -7.34 5.97
CA VAL A 103 -3.47 -6.09 6.72
C VAL A 103 -4.05 -6.27 8.11
N TYR A 104 -3.36 -5.76 9.13
CA TYR A 104 -3.64 -6.08 10.52
C TYR A 104 -3.63 -7.60 10.75
N ASN A 105 -4.77 -8.19 11.10
CA ASN A 105 -5.00 -9.64 11.19
C ASN A 105 -6.11 -10.10 10.23
N LEU A 106 -6.41 -9.31 9.20
CA LEU A 106 -7.40 -9.63 8.18
C LEU A 106 -6.71 -10.17 6.93
N THR A 107 -7.31 -11.20 6.33
CA THR A 107 -6.94 -11.70 5.00
C THR A 107 -8.16 -11.59 4.11
N LEU A 108 -8.06 -10.77 3.07
CA LEU A 108 -9.11 -10.59 2.06
C LEU A 108 -8.58 -11.15 0.75
N SER A 109 -9.36 -12.01 0.10
CA SER A 109 -8.98 -12.63 -1.17
C SER A 109 -10.06 -12.39 -2.21
N LEU A 110 -9.64 -12.01 -3.41
CA LEU A 110 -10.50 -11.84 -4.58
C LEU A 110 -10.01 -12.82 -5.65
N SER A 111 -10.87 -13.75 -6.04
CA SER A 111 -10.59 -14.78 -7.04
C SER A 111 -11.57 -14.70 -8.22
N GLN A 112 -11.14 -15.25 -9.35
CA GLN A 112 -11.96 -15.45 -10.55
C GLN A 112 -12.26 -16.93 -10.80
#